data_AF-A0A843TZZ6-F1
#
_entry.id   AF-A0A843TZZ6-F1
#
_cell.length_a   1.000
_cell.length_b   1.000
_cell.length_c   1.000
_cell.angle_alpha   90.00
_cell.angle_beta   90.00
_cell.angle_gamma   90.00
#
_symmetry.space_group_name_H-M   'P 1'
#
loop_
_entity.id
_entity.type
_entity.pdbx_description
1 polymer ?
#
loop_
_entity_poly.entity_id
_entity_poly.type
_entity_poly.pdbx_seq_one_letter_code
_entity_poly.pdbx_strand_id
1 'polypeptide(L)'
;MADRLAPEKRHSFVHGGKKVFEWDQTLEEVNMYIPLPPGNLPSKLFYCNVQAHHIVVGIHGSDRPYLDVLLTPSLPHDLAAPVKTDSSFWTLEDGTMHVTLQKREKGYTWPSPIQGQGLLDPYSADLEQKRLMLQRFQEEVSDRSSLC
;
A
#
# COMPACT_ATOMS: atom_id res chain seq x y z
N MET A 1 8.17 -0.13 -23.36
CA MET A 1 9.04 -0.87 -22.43
C MET A 1 8.69 -0.44 -21.01
N ALA A 2 7.72 -1.12 -20.39
CA ALA A 2 7.36 -1.04 -18.97
C ALA A 2 6.18 -2.01 -18.79
N ASP A 3 6.40 -3.29 -19.06
CA ASP A 3 5.47 -4.32 -18.58
C ASP A 3 5.75 -4.43 -17.06
N ARG A 4 5.29 -3.42 -16.32
CA ARG A 4 5.29 -3.45 -14.85
C ARG A 4 4.44 -4.66 -14.53
N LEU A 5 5.07 -5.71 -14.01
CA LEU A 5 4.45 -6.84 -13.32
C LEU A 5 3.63 -6.30 -12.16
N ALA A 6 2.49 -5.69 -12.50
CA ALA A 6 1.51 -5.23 -11.56
C ALA A 6 1.00 -6.48 -10.83
N PRO A 7 0.80 -6.42 -9.52
CA PRO A 7 0.12 -7.47 -8.79
C PRO A 7 -1.25 -7.74 -9.42
N GLU A 8 -1.40 -8.92 -10.03
CA GLU A 8 -2.69 -9.42 -10.51
C GLU A 8 -3.67 -9.63 -9.35
N LYS A 9 -3.17 -9.74 -8.11
CA LYS A 9 -3.97 -9.99 -6.91
C LYS A 9 -3.70 -8.93 -5.84
N ARG A 10 -4.72 -8.09 -5.61
CA ARG A 10 -4.77 -7.16 -4.47
C ARG A 10 -5.32 -7.85 -3.24
N HIS A 11 -4.78 -7.52 -2.09
CA HIS A 11 -5.26 -7.98 -0.79
C HIS A 11 -6.26 -6.98 -0.25
N SER A 12 -7.47 -7.42 0.05
CA SER A 12 -8.50 -6.56 0.63
C SER A 12 -8.60 -6.81 2.13
N PHE A 13 -8.52 -5.73 2.91
CA PHE A 13 -8.77 -5.78 4.34
C PHE A 13 -10.23 -5.42 4.61
N VAL A 14 -10.97 -6.36 5.21
CA VAL A 14 -12.38 -6.19 5.56
C VAL A 14 -12.48 -6.17 7.09
N HIS A 15 -13.07 -5.11 7.63
CA HIS A 15 -13.32 -4.96 9.06
C HIS A 15 -14.81 -4.72 9.29
N GLY A 16 -15.43 -5.53 10.15
CA GLY A 16 -16.87 -5.41 10.45
C GLY A 16 -17.79 -5.58 9.22
N GLY A 17 -17.38 -6.39 8.23
CA GLY A 17 -18.15 -6.62 7.00
C GLY A 17 -18.03 -5.52 5.95
N LYS A 18 -17.24 -4.47 6.19
CA LYS A 18 -16.95 -3.40 5.23
C LYS A 18 -15.49 -3.49 4.77
N LYS A 19 -15.28 -3.44 3.46
CA LYS A 19 -13.93 -3.32 2.87
C LYS A 19 -13.35 -1.96 3.29
N VAL A 20 -12.25 -1.99 4.02
CA VAL A 20 -11.61 -0.78 4.57
C VAL A 20 -10.60 -0.23 3.58
N PHE A 21 -9.71 -1.08 3.08
CA PHE A 21 -8.72 -0.74 2.06
C PHE A 21 -8.28 -2.00 1.32
N GLU A 22 -7.70 -1.82 0.14
CA GLU A 22 -7.01 -2.84 -0.62
C GLU A 22 -5.54 -2.46 -0.70
N TRP A 23 -4.67 -3.43 -0.81
CA TRP A 23 -3.25 -3.15 -0.91
C TRP A 23 -2.57 -4.26 -1.69
N ASP A 24 -1.43 -3.91 -2.27
CA ASP A 24 -0.57 -4.84 -2.95
C ASP A 24 0.87 -4.39 -2.82
N GLN A 25 1.77 -5.26 -3.27
CA GLN A 25 3.18 -4.94 -3.30
C GLN A 25 3.86 -5.56 -4.51
N THR A 26 4.97 -4.92 -4.85
CA THR A 26 6.01 -5.43 -5.74
C THR A 26 7.30 -5.57 -4.95
N LEU A 27 8.40 -5.92 -5.64
CA LEU A 27 9.72 -5.95 -5.02
C LEU A 27 10.15 -4.58 -4.52
N GLU A 28 9.67 -3.50 -5.13
CA GLU A 28 10.18 -2.14 -4.92
C GLU A 28 9.15 -1.20 -4.32
N GLU A 29 7.85 -1.48 -4.48
CA GLU A 29 6.77 -0.58 -4.12
C GLU A 29 5.68 -1.32 -3.35
N VAL A 30 4.93 -0.60 -2.54
CA VAL A 30 3.69 -1.04 -1.89
C VAL A 30 2.59 -0.08 -2.31
N ASN A 31 1.51 -0.57 -2.90
CA ASN A 31 0.37 0.24 -3.28
C ASN A 31 -0.79 -0.01 -2.31
N MET A 32 -1.49 1.04 -1.94
CA MET A 32 -2.70 0.96 -1.13
C MET A 32 -3.83 1.71 -1.83
N TYR A 33 -5.02 1.13 -1.83
CA TYR A 33 -6.25 1.67 -2.39
C TYR A 33 -7.27 1.80 -1.28
N ILE A 34 -7.53 3.03 -0.86
CA ILE A 34 -8.45 3.32 0.22
C ILE A 34 -9.73 3.87 -0.44
N PRO A 35 -10.82 3.09 -0.49
CA PRO A 35 -12.09 3.59 -1.01
C PRO A 35 -12.60 4.72 -0.12
N LEU A 36 -12.92 5.86 -0.73
CA LEU A 36 -13.47 7.00 -0.02
C LEU A 36 -14.94 6.75 0.33
N PRO A 37 -15.44 7.39 1.40
CA PRO A 37 -16.85 7.30 1.73
C PRO A 37 -17.75 7.88 0.64
N PRO A 38 -18.95 7.31 0.45
CA PRO A 38 -19.95 7.88 -0.43
C PRO A 38 -20.37 9.26 0.10
N GLY A 39 -20.19 10.30 -0.71
CA GLY A 39 -20.50 11.67 -0.29
C GLY A 39 -19.99 12.81 -1.18
N ASN A 40 -19.36 12.52 -2.32
CA ASN A 40 -18.82 13.53 -3.26
C ASN A 40 -17.96 14.61 -2.56
N LEU A 41 -17.21 14.20 -1.52
CA LEU A 41 -16.34 15.10 -0.78
C LEU A 41 -15.24 15.62 -1.71
N PRO A 42 -14.95 16.93 -1.70
CA PRO A 42 -13.92 17.48 -2.55
C PRO A 42 -12.55 16.87 -2.21
N SER A 43 -11.84 16.42 -3.24
CA SER A 43 -10.51 15.79 -3.17
C SER A 43 -9.49 16.58 -2.35
N LYS A 44 -9.62 17.92 -2.35
CA LYS A 44 -8.77 18.85 -1.60
C LYS A 44 -8.86 18.73 -0.09
N LEU A 45 -9.90 18.09 0.43
CA LEU A 45 -10.02 17.82 1.86
C LEU A 45 -9.15 16.65 2.28
N PHE A 46 -8.83 15.72 1.37
CA PHE A 46 -8.01 14.57 1.69
C PHE A 46 -6.53 14.99 1.78
N TYR A 47 -5.85 14.49 2.81
CA TYR A 47 -4.41 14.62 2.93
C TYR A 47 -3.80 13.27 3.27
N CYS A 48 -2.65 12.99 2.66
CA CYS A 48 -1.82 11.85 2.99
C CYS A 48 -0.39 12.34 3.21
N ASN A 49 0.13 12.08 4.40
CA ASN A 49 1.49 12.40 4.80
C ASN A 49 2.27 11.10 4.97
N VAL A 50 3.24 10.88 4.09
CA VAL A 50 4.10 9.69 4.10
C VAL A 50 5.44 10.06 4.73
N GLN A 51 5.76 9.38 5.82
CA GLN A 51 7.06 9.43 6.50
C GLN A 51 7.78 8.10 6.35
N ALA A 52 9.07 8.05 6.72
CA ALA A 52 9.90 6.86 6.53
C ALA A 52 9.30 5.61 7.16
N HIS A 53 8.75 5.69 8.37
CA HIS A 53 8.14 4.57 9.07
C HIS A 53 6.66 4.78 9.37
N HIS A 54 6.06 5.87 8.89
CA HIS A 54 4.73 6.25 9.36
C HIS A 54 3.91 6.83 8.22
N ILE A 55 2.63 6.50 8.15
CA ILE A 55 1.71 7.07 7.17
C ILE A 55 0.50 7.65 7.87
N VAL A 56 0.16 8.90 7.55
CA VAL A 56 -1.07 9.53 8.04
C VAL A 56 -1.97 9.82 6.87
N VAL A 57 -3.19 9.31 6.91
CA VAL A 57 -4.25 9.68 5.96
C VAL A 57 -5.35 10.40 6.73
N GLY A 58 -5.94 11.46 6.17
CA GLY A 58 -7.01 12.20 6.83
C GLY A 58 -7.88 13.01 5.88
N ILE A 59 -8.98 13.56 6.42
CA ILE A 59 -9.92 14.45 5.72
C ILE A 59 -10.07 15.75 6.52
N HIS A 60 -9.84 16.88 5.85
CA HIS A 60 -9.98 18.25 6.34
C HIS A 60 -11.47 18.66 6.35
N GLY A 61 -11.93 19.40 7.37
CA GLY A 61 -13.28 19.99 7.35
C GLY A 61 -14.41 19.14 7.93
N SER A 62 -14.11 18.05 8.63
CA SER A 62 -15.03 17.43 9.57
C SER A 62 -14.54 17.74 10.98
N ASP A 63 -15.41 18.21 11.87
CA ASP A 63 -15.13 18.43 13.31
C ASP A 63 -14.74 17.12 14.04
N ARG A 64 -14.69 16.00 13.31
CA ARG A 64 -13.99 14.77 13.63
C ARG A 64 -13.23 14.27 12.39
N PRO A 65 -11.96 13.85 12.48
CA PRO A 65 -11.22 13.36 11.32
C PRO A 65 -11.87 12.07 10.81
N TYR A 66 -12.18 11.97 9.53
CA TYR A 66 -12.89 10.80 9.02
C TYR A 66 -12.05 9.51 9.05
N LEU A 67 -10.71 9.63 9.02
CA LEU A 67 -9.86 8.46 9.26
C LEU A 67 -9.74 8.11 10.75
N ASP A 68 -10.06 9.02 11.67
CA ASP A 68 -10.18 8.75 13.11
C ASP A 68 -11.39 7.84 13.40
N VAL A 69 -12.44 7.89 12.55
CA VAL A 69 -13.69 7.14 12.77
C VAL A 69 -13.73 5.80 12.02
N LEU A 70 -12.95 5.62 10.94
CA LEU A 70 -12.92 4.34 10.19
C LEU A 70 -11.63 3.51 10.38
N LEU A 71 -10.56 4.12 10.87
CA LEU A 71 -9.34 3.44 11.30
C LEU A 71 -8.97 4.02 12.67
N THR A 72 -9.41 3.34 13.72
CA THR A 72 -9.18 3.62 15.15
C THR A 72 -8.26 4.83 15.46
N PRO A 73 -8.75 5.87 16.20
CA PRO A 73 -8.08 7.15 16.52
C PRO A 73 -6.66 7.10 17.14
N SER A 74 -6.14 5.91 17.38
CA SER A 74 -5.18 5.65 18.44
C SER A 74 -4.26 4.46 18.15
N LEU A 75 -4.14 4.03 16.89
CA LEU A 75 -3.18 3.01 16.50
C LEU A 75 -1.96 3.64 15.81
N PRO A 76 -0.73 3.28 16.21
CA PRO A 76 0.47 3.66 15.48
C PRO A 76 0.32 3.22 14.01
N HIS A 77 0.16 4.18 13.09
CA HIS A 77 0.19 3.93 11.64
C HIS A 77 1.63 3.69 11.16
N ASP A 78 2.36 2.88 11.91
CA ASP A 78 3.71 2.51 11.59
C ASP A 78 3.69 1.48 10.47
N LEU A 79 4.53 1.75 9.47
CA LEU A 79 4.74 0.91 8.31
C LEU A 79 5.56 -0.30 8.72
N ALA A 80 5.33 -1.45 8.07
CA ALA A 80 6.08 -2.67 8.37
C ALA A 80 7.59 -2.52 8.12
N ALA A 81 7.99 -1.65 7.18
CA ALA A 81 9.38 -1.37 6.88
C ALA A 81 9.57 0.10 6.44
N PRO A 82 10.81 0.62 6.41
CA PRO A 82 11.05 1.99 5.97
C PRO A 82 10.78 2.18 4.47
N VAL A 83 10.21 3.34 4.12
CA VAL A 83 9.94 3.78 2.75
C VAL A 83 10.71 5.04 2.39
N LYS A 84 10.92 5.25 1.08
CA LYS A 84 11.50 6.48 0.54
C LYS A 84 10.39 7.51 0.36
N THR A 85 10.31 8.46 1.29
CA THR A 85 9.29 9.53 1.26
C THR A 85 9.36 10.38 -0.01
N ASP A 86 10.57 10.59 -0.54
CA ASP A 86 10.81 11.37 -1.77
C ASP A 86 10.22 10.73 -3.04
N SER A 87 10.19 9.39 -3.07
CA SER A 87 9.66 8.61 -4.21
C SER A 87 8.26 8.07 -3.95
N SER A 88 7.69 8.32 -2.77
CA SER A 88 6.34 7.89 -2.42
C SER A 88 5.36 9.02 -2.71
N PHE A 89 4.22 8.68 -3.31
CA PHE A 89 3.20 9.66 -3.68
C PHE A 89 1.82 9.04 -3.53
N TRP A 90 0.80 9.90 -3.52
CA TRP A 90 -0.58 9.47 -3.51
C TRP A 90 -1.38 10.23 -4.55
N THR A 91 -2.36 9.55 -5.12
CA THR A 91 -3.31 10.11 -6.09
C THR A 91 -4.73 9.82 -5.63
N LEU A 92 -5.67 10.60 -6.15
CA LEU A 92 -7.08 10.37 -5.93
C LEU A 92 -7.75 10.14 -7.28
N GLU A 93 -8.31 8.96 -7.47
CA GLU A 93 -8.96 8.54 -8.70
C GLU A 93 -10.38 8.03 -8.40
N ASP A 94 -11.38 8.67 -8.98
CA ASP A 94 -12.79 8.23 -8.94
C ASP A 94 -13.33 7.86 -7.54
N GLY A 95 -12.93 8.62 -6.51
CA GLY A 95 -13.35 8.33 -5.13
C GLY A 95 -12.56 7.19 -4.46
N THR A 96 -11.39 6.83 -4.97
CA THR A 96 -10.44 5.92 -4.34
C THR A 96 -9.09 6.61 -4.21
N MET A 97 -8.52 6.59 -3.01
CA MET A 97 -7.18 7.12 -2.76
C MET A 97 -6.14 6.04 -2.98
N HIS A 98 -5.26 6.27 -3.94
CA HIS A 98 -4.18 5.36 -4.29
C HIS A 98 -2.88 5.90 -3.70
N VAL A 99 -2.29 5.18 -2.75
CA VAL A 99 -1.01 5.54 -2.14
C VAL A 99 0.06 4.58 -2.63
N THR A 100 1.07 5.10 -3.30
CA THR A 100 2.25 4.35 -3.74
C THR A 100 3.41 4.67 -2.82
N LEU A 101 3.87 3.66 -2.07
CA LEU A 101 4.98 3.74 -1.15
C LEU A 101 6.20 3.03 -1.74
N GLN A 102 7.30 3.76 -1.90
CA GLN A 102 8.54 3.18 -2.40
C GLN A 102 9.29 2.50 -1.24
N LYS A 103 9.49 1.18 -1.30
CA LYS A 103 10.29 0.45 -0.31
C LYS A 103 11.72 0.96 -0.32
N ARG A 104 12.27 1.17 0.88
CA ARG A 104 13.69 1.50 1.01
C ARG A 104 14.57 0.29 0.70
N GLU A 105 14.11 -0.90 1.08
CA GLU A 105 14.78 -2.17 0.85
C GLU A 105 14.02 -2.98 -0.22
N LYS A 106 14.62 -3.11 -1.42
CA LYS A 106 14.05 -3.90 -2.52
C LYS A 106 14.07 -5.38 -2.14
N GLY A 107 12.96 -6.08 -2.39
CA GLY A 107 12.81 -7.51 -2.14
C GLY A 107 12.30 -7.88 -0.76
N TYR A 108 12.12 -6.91 0.15
CA TYR A 108 11.47 -7.18 1.43
C TYR A 108 9.97 -7.40 1.22
N THR A 109 9.47 -8.56 1.65
CA THR A 109 8.05 -8.93 1.55
C THR A 109 7.31 -8.40 2.77
N TRP A 110 6.38 -7.47 2.55
CA TRP A 110 5.59 -6.88 3.61
C TRP A 110 4.41 -7.79 3.95
N PRO A 111 4.27 -8.31 5.16
CA PRO A 111 3.12 -9.13 5.55
C PRO A 111 1.83 -8.31 5.68
N SER A 112 1.97 -7.00 5.85
CA SER A 112 0.89 -6.00 5.91
C SER A 112 1.48 -4.62 5.60
N PRO A 113 0.69 -3.69 5.04
CA PRO A 113 1.14 -2.32 4.79
C PRO A 113 1.22 -1.51 6.09
N ILE A 114 0.33 -1.79 7.04
CA ILE A 114 0.24 -1.13 8.35
C ILE A 114 0.48 -2.18 9.41
N GLN A 115 1.38 -1.91 10.35
CA GLN A 115 1.71 -2.84 11.41
C GLN A 115 0.47 -3.20 12.24
N GLY A 116 0.13 -4.49 12.28
CA GLY A 116 -1.01 -5.01 13.04
C GLY A 116 -2.38 -4.93 12.34
N GLN A 117 -2.46 -4.41 11.11
CA GLN A 117 -3.71 -4.33 10.34
C GLN A 117 -3.55 -4.90 8.93
N GLY A 118 -4.50 -5.70 8.47
CA GLY A 118 -4.41 -6.32 7.15
C GLY A 118 -3.28 -7.34 7.03
N LEU A 119 -2.92 -7.99 8.15
CA LEU A 119 -2.02 -9.13 8.17
C LEU A 119 -2.57 -10.22 7.25
N LEU A 120 -1.75 -10.61 6.27
CA LEU A 120 -2.07 -11.73 5.40
C LEU A 120 -2.13 -13.03 6.19
N ASP A 121 -3.08 -13.88 5.84
CA ASP A 121 -3.06 -15.28 6.25
C ASP A 121 -1.73 -15.93 5.83
N PRO A 122 -1.19 -16.88 6.61
CA PRO A 122 0.10 -17.50 6.32
C PRO A 122 0.17 -18.13 4.91
N TYR A 123 -0.97 -18.60 4.38
CA TYR A 123 -1.05 -19.09 3.01
C TYR A 123 -0.92 -17.98 1.96
N SER A 124 -1.62 -16.85 2.16
CA SER A 124 -1.52 -15.68 1.28
C SER A 124 -0.13 -15.04 1.34
N ALA A 125 0.49 -15.00 2.52
CA ALA A 125 1.85 -14.53 2.71
C ALA A 125 2.87 -15.41 1.97
N ASP A 126 2.75 -16.74 2.04
CA ASP A 126 3.62 -17.67 1.31
C ASP A 126 3.48 -17.51 -0.22
N LEU A 127 2.26 -17.35 -0.72
CA LEU A 127 2.00 -17.08 -2.13
C LEU A 127 2.66 -15.78 -2.60
N GLU A 128 2.53 -14.70 -1.83
CA GLU A 128 3.14 -13.41 -2.17
C GLU A 128 4.68 -13.48 -2.12
N GLN A 129 5.23 -14.14 -1.10
CA GLN A 129 6.67 -14.36 -1.01
C GLN A 129 7.20 -15.14 -2.22
N LYS A 130 6.51 -16.20 -2.63
CA LYS A 130 6.87 -16.99 -3.83
C LYS A 130 6.79 -16.14 -5.10
N ARG A 131 5.75 -15.30 -5.24
CA ARG A 131 5.61 -14.39 -6.37
C ARG A 131 6.76 -13.40 -6.44
N LEU A 132 7.09 -12.74 -5.32
CA LEU A 132 8.21 -11.79 -5.25
C LEU A 132 9.55 -12.46 -5.53
N MET A 133 9.78 -13.65 -4.97
CA MET A 133 10.99 -14.43 -5.26
C MET A 133 11.10 -14.76 -6.76
N LEU A 134 10.01 -15.15 -7.41
CA LEU A 134 9.98 -15.42 -8.84
C LEU A 134 10.25 -14.16 -9.66
N GLN A 135 9.63 -13.03 -9.31
CA GLN A 135 9.86 -11.74 -9.97
C GLN A 135 11.33 -11.35 -9.90
N ARG A 136 11.97 -11.52 -8.72
CA ARG A 136 13.38 -11.21 -8.52
C ARG A 136 14.26 -12.09 -9.39
N PHE A 137 13.96 -13.38 -9.44
CA PHE A 137 14.68 -14.33 -10.30
C PHE A 137 14.56 -13.96 -11.78
N GLN A 138 13.38 -13.56 -12.24
CA GLN A 138 13.17 -13.12 -13.62
C GLN A 138 13.96 -11.84 -13.95
N GLU A 139 13.97 -10.85 -13.04
CA GLU A 139 14.80 -9.65 -13.19
C GLU A 139 16.30 -10.01 -13.29
N GLU A 140 16.80 -10.87 -12.40
CA GLU A 140 18.20 -11.30 -12.40
C GLU A 140 18.58 -12.09 -13.67
N VAL A 141 17.69 -12.96 -14.16
CA VAL A 141 17.92 -13.72 -15.40
C VAL A 141 17.85 -12.83 -16.64
N SER A 142 16.91 -11.88 -16.69
CA SER A 142 16.78 -10.95 -17.82
C SER A 142 17.95 -9.97 -17.89
N ASP A 143 18.45 -9.50 -16.74
CA ASP A 143 19.64 -8.64 -16.68
C ASP A 143 20.90 -9.39 -17.15
N ARG A 144 21.08 -10.64 -16.68
CA ARG A 144 22.21 -11.49 -17.09
C ARG A 144 22.18 -11.91 -18.56
N SER A 145 21.01 -12.08 -19.15
CA SER A 145 20.88 -12.42 -20.57
C SER A 145 21.01 -11.21 -21.49
N SER A 146 20.90 -9.99 -20.96
CA SER A 146 21.17 -8.74 -21.69
C SER A 146 22.66 -8.39 -21.77
N LEU A 147 23.51 -9.09 -21.02
CA LEU A 147 24.95 -8.88 -20.93
C LEU A 147 25.79 -9.82 -21.82
N CYS A 148 25.14 -10.71 -22.57
CA CYS A 148 25.75 -11.67 -23.50
C CYS A 148 25.39 -11.32 -24.94
#